data_AF-A0A1G2ICZ3-F1
#
_entry.id   AF-A0A1G2ICZ3-F1
#
_cell.length_a   1.000
_cell.length_b   1.000
_cell.length_c   1.000
_cell.angle_alpha   90.00
_cell.angle_beta   90.00
_cell.angle_gamma   90.00
#
_symmetry.space_group_name_H-M   'P 1'
#
loop_
_entity.id
_entity.type
_entity.pdbx_description
1 polymer ?
#
loop_
_entity_poly.entity_id
_entity_poly.type
_entity_poly.pdbx_seq_one_letter_code
_entity_poly.pdbx_strand_id
1 'polypeptide(L)'
;MFNFTFYISLGSFIVFFGAGIYFFTWWLKSNRHHQFLLYFALGLGGFLWFKIPNILANAHIEIVQQDFYLFFFVTLLAHFLAYFSIIKGLTFFTEFSYKKSVLYYFAIWFGLAIYYFSLTFFVPGFDLTYAPVWASHLLFFIPVQLCILYELWHIAKNPVKSLTVPFPGVMLFGTGTGVIFLIASSLFYIFVQIWPYPQEFWYFAVTTSTNISFLQIISGLFLFFGLCVLSQSYIRAIKN
;
A
#
# COMPACT_ATOMS: atom_id res chain seq x y z
N MET A 1 6.54 16.85 -24.57
CA MET A 1 7.67 16.85 -23.62
C MET A 1 7.10 16.49 -22.26
N PHE A 2 7.64 15.49 -21.56
CA PHE A 2 7.10 15.08 -20.26
C PHE A 2 7.38 16.13 -19.18
N ASN A 3 6.41 16.36 -18.30
CA ASN A 3 6.52 17.32 -17.21
C ASN A 3 7.18 16.71 -15.96
N PHE A 4 7.53 17.53 -14.97
CA PHE A 4 8.14 17.06 -13.72
C PHE A 4 7.26 16.02 -12.98
N THR A 5 5.94 16.21 -12.99
CA THR A 5 4.97 15.31 -12.35
C THR A 5 4.98 13.90 -12.95
N PHE A 6 5.20 13.78 -14.26
CA PHE A 6 5.40 12.50 -14.95
C PHE A 6 6.60 11.75 -14.36
N TYR A 7 7.76 12.41 -14.26
CA TYR A 7 8.99 11.77 -13.78
C TYR A 7 8.89 11.34 -12.31
N ILE A 8 8.26 12.15 -11.46
CA ILE A 8 8.03 11.77 -10.05
C ILE A 8 7.05 10.60 -9.95
N SER A 9 5.96 10.62 -10.71
CA SER A 9 5.00 9.50 -10.73
C SER A 9 5.64 8.21 -11.26
N LEU A 10 6.42 8.30 -12.33
CA LEU A 10 7.20 7.18 -12.86
C LEU A 10 8.26 6.68 -11.87
N GLY A 11 8.95 7.60 -11.19
CA GLY A 11 9.93 7.25 -10.15
C GLY A 11 9.30 6.44 -9.02
N SER A 12 8.12 6.84 -8.54
CA SER A 12 7.39 6.07 -7.53
C SER A 12 7.00 4.68 -8.02
N PHE A 13 6.54 4.57 -9.27
CA PHE A 13 6.22 3.29 -9.90
C PHE A 13 7.44 2.39 -9.95
N ILE A 14 8.59 2.91 -10.39
CA ILE A 14 9.86 2.16 -10.45
C ILE A 14 10.29 1.69 -9.07
N VAL A 15 10.16 2.53 -8.04
CA VAL A 15 10.53 2.15 -6.65
C VAL A 15 9.68 0.97 -6.17
N PHE A 16 8.35 1.06 -6.25
CA PHE A 16 7.47 -0.03 -5.77
C PHE A 16 7.61 -1.30 -6.62
N PHE A 17 7.68 -1.15 -7.95
CA PHE A 17 7.84 -2.27 -8.87
C PHE A 17 9.19 -2.97 -8.69
N GLY A 18 10.28 -2.20 -8.63
CA GLY A 18 11.63 -2.72 -8.41
C GLY A 18 11.76 -3.40 -7.04
N ALA A 19 11.17 -2.82 -6.00
CA ALA A 19 11.12 -3.41 -4.67
C ALA A 19 10.33 -4.74 -4.67
N GLY A 20 9.19 -4.78 -5.36
CA GLY A 20 8.40 -6.01 -5.55
C GLY A 20 9.18 -7.12 -6.25
N ILE A 21 9.84 -6.80 -7.37
CA ILE A 21 10.71 -7.74 -8.11
C ILE A 21 11.86 -8.22 -7.22
N TYR A 22 12.49 -7.32 -6.46
CA TYR A 22 13.59 -7.69 -5.56
C TYR A 22 13.15 -8.76 -4.55
N PHE A 23 12.04 -8.55 -3.84
CA PHE A 23 11.54 -9.52 -2.88
C PHE A 23 11.08 -10.83 -3.54
N PHE A 24 10.46 -10.76 -4.72
CA PHE A 24 10.04 -11.95 -5.46
C PHE A 24 11.23 -12.80 -5.92
N THR A 25 12.26 -12.16 -6.47
CA THR A 25 13.49 -12.85 -6.89
C THR A 25 14.25 -13.42 -5.70
N TRP A 26 14.26 -12.73 -4.56
CA TRP A 26 14.84 -13.26 -3.33
C TRP A 26 14.06 -14.47 -2.81
N TRP A 27 12.72 -14.44 -2.85
CA TRP A 27 11.89 -15.59 -2.52
C TRP A 27 12.22 -16.81 -3.40
N LEU A 28 12.35 -16.62 -4.72
CA LEU A 28 12.76 -17.68 -5.65
C LEU A 28 14.16 -18.23 -5.31
N LYS A 29 15.15 -17.34 -5.07
CA LYS A 29 16.52 -17.74 -4.68
C LYS A 29 16.58 -18.47 -3.34
N SER A 30 15.63 -18.22 -2.45
CA SER A 30 15.50 -18.94 -1.18
C SER A 30 14.82 -20.32 -1.31
N ASN A 31 14.68 -20.84 -2.54
CA ASN A 31 13.90 -22.05 -2.84
C ASN A 31 12.48 -21.99 -2.27
N ARG A 32 11.90 -20.79 -2.20
CA ARG A 32 10.55 -20.51 -1.69
C ARG A 32 10.34 -20.82 -0.20
N HIS A 33 11.40 -21.05 0.58
CA HIS A 33 11.28 -21.33 2.02
C HIS A 33 10.76 -20.12 2.82
N HIS A 34 11.11 -18.90 2.41
CA HIS A 34 10.78 -17.67 3.15
C HIS A 34 9.53 -16.99 2.60
N GLN A 35 8.35 -17.54 2.92
CA GLN A 35 7.06 -17.07 2.38
C GLN A 35 6.74 -15.59 2.64
N PHE A 36 7.25 -14.99 3.73
CA PHE A 36 7.09 -13.56 3.99
C PHE A 36 7.67 -12.67 2.86
N LEU A 37 8.71 -13.12 2.15
CA LEU A 37 9.26 -12.40 1.00
C LEU A 37 8.24 -12.30 -0.14
N LEU A 38 7.47 -13.37 -0.40
CA LEU A 38 6.40 -13.35 -1.40
C LEU A 38 5.31 -12.35 -1.00
N TYR A 39 4.91 -12.35 0.26
CA TYR A 39 3.92 -11.40 0.77
C TYR A 39 4.38 -9.94 0.66
N PHE A 40 5.65 -9.65 0.94
CA PHE A 40 6.21 -8.32 0.71
C PHE A 40 6.28 -7.95 -0.76
N ALA A 41 6.63 -8.90 -1.64
CA ALA A 41 6.61 -8.70 -3.09
C ALA A 41 5.21 -8.35 -3.61
N LEU A 42 4.20 -9.12 -3.19
CA LEU A 42 2.80 -8.86 -3.55
C LEU A 42 2.28 -7.54 -2.97
N GLY A 43 2.67 -7.20 -1.74
CA GLY A 43 2.34 -5.93 -1.11
C GLY A 43 2.89 -4.74 -1.89
N LEU A 44 4.20 -4.69 -2.08
CA LEU A 44 4.85 -3.61 -2.82
C LEU A 44 4.39 -3.58 -4.29
N GLY A 45 4.18 -4.76 -4.87
CA GLY A 45 3.60 -4.95 -6.19
C GLY A 45 2.14 -4.50 -6.33
N GLY A 46 1.35 -4.47 -5.27
CA GLY A 46 -0.03 -4.01 -5.30
C GLY A 46 -0.16 -2.49 -5.15
N PHE A 47 0.80 -1.82 -4.48
CA PHE A 47 0.80 -0.36 -4.34
C PHE A 47 1.11 0.41 -5.62
N LEU A 48 1.63 -0.23 -6.68
CA LEU A 48 1.96 0.48 -7.93
C LEU A 48 0.75 0.79 -8.83
N TRP A 49 -0.39 0.11 -8.64
CA TRP A 49 -1.51 0.19 -9.58
C TRP A 49 -2.11 1.60 -9.72
N PHE A 50 -2.11 2.40 -8.64
CA PHE A 50 -2.66 3.77 -8.70
C PHE A 50 -1.78 4.75 -9.49
N LYS A 51 -0.53 4.38 -9.80
CA LYS A 51 0.36 5.23 -10.62
C LYS A 51 0.13 5.07 -12.10
N ILE A 52 -0.43 3.96 -12.54
CA ILE A 52 -0.66 3.70 -13.97
C ILE A 52 -1.55 4.78 -14.58
N PRO A 53 -2.74 5.12 -14.02
CA PRO A 53 -3.57 6.20 -14.57
C PRO A 53 -2.86 7.56 -14.59
N ASN A 54 -2.05 7.84 -13.57
CA ASN A 54 -1.32 9.10 -13.44
C ASN A 54 -0.22 9.24 -14.51
N ILE A 55 0.52 8.16 -14.77
CA ILE A 55 1.56 8.10 -15.81
C ILE A 55 0.91 8.21 -17.20
N LEU A 56 -0.18 7.48 -17.45
CA LEU A 56 -0.89 7.51 -18.73
C LEU A 56 -1.48 8.90 -19.01
N ALA A 57 -2.12 9.53 -18.01
CA ALA A 57 -2.68 10.87 -18.15
C ALA A 57 -1.59 11.92 -18.43
N ASN A 58 -0.45 11.87 -17.72
CA ASN A 58 0.68 12.76 -17.98
C ASN A 58 1.44 12.43 -19.28
N ALA A 59 1.17 11.29 -19.90
CA ALA A 59 1.65 10.94 -21.24
C ALA A 59 0.70 11.39 -22.37
N HIS A 60 -0.34 12.18 -22.05
CA HIS A 60 -1.37 12.63 -22.98
C HIS A 60 -2.16 11.49 -23.64
N ILE A 61 -2.25 10.35 -22.96
CA ILE A 61 -3.16 9.28 -23.37
C ILE A 61 -4.54 9.64 -22.86
N GLU A 62 -5.50 9.71 -23.78
CA GLU A 62 -6.89 9.99 -23.45
C GLU A 62 -7.48 8.82 -22.65
N ILE A 63 -7.96 9.10 -21.45
CA ILE A 63 -8.61 8.12 -20.58
C ILE A 63 -10.09 8.51 -20.53
N VAL A 64 -10.95 7.68 -21.14
CA VAL A 64 -12.40 7.87 -21.05
C VAL A 64 -12.90 7.47 -19.67
N GLN A 65 -14.03 8.04 -19.24
CA GLN A 65 -14.59 7.90 -17.89
C GLN A 65 -14.80 6.44 -17.46
N GLN A 66 -15.18 5.56 -18.39
CA GLN A 66 -15.41 4.14 -18.08
C GLN A 66 -14.10 3.38 -17.77
N ASP A 67 -13.05 3.64 -18.54
CA ASP A 67 -11.73 3.06 -18.28
C ASP A 67 -11.20 3.56 -16.93
N PHE A 68 -11.41 4.84 -16.65
CA PHE A 68 -11.05 5.45 -15.38
C PHE A 68 -11.70 4.74 -14.18
N TYR A 69 -13.01 4.49 -14.22
CA TYR A 69 -13.72 3.79 -13.15
C TYR A 69 -13.22 2.36 -12.94
N LEU A 70 -13.00 1.62 -14.02
CA LEU A 70 -12.45 0.27 -13.93
C LEU A 70 -11.03 0.27 -13.34
N PHE A 71 -10.16 1.16 -13.82
CA PHE A 71 -8.79 1.27 -13.32
C PHE A 71 -8.74 1.63 -11.85
N PHE A 72 -9.58 2.56 -11.38
CA PHE A 72 -9.61 2.95 -9.98
C PHE A 72 -10.20 1.87 -9.09
N PHE A 73 -11.28 1.20 -9.52
CA PHE A 73 -11.80 0.03 -8.82
C PHE A 73 -10.71 -1.03 -8.61
N VAL A 74 -10.02 -1.44 -9.68
CA VAL A 74 -8.94 -2.43 -9.62
C VAL A 74 -7.80 -1.93 -8.74
N THR A 75 -7.40 -0.68 -8.89
CA THR A 75 -6.34 -0.05 -8.10
C THR A 75 -6.62 -0.09 -6.60
N LEU A 76 -7.84 0.26 -6.20
CA LEU A 76 -8.24 0.37 -4.80
C LEU A 76 -8.30 -1.02 -4.16
N LEU A 77 -8.80 -2.02 -4.89
CA LEU A 77 -8.74 -3.41 -4.45
C LEU A 77 -7.30 -3.92 -4.37
N ALA A 78 -6.45 -3.61 -5.35
CA ALA A 78 -5.05 -3.97 -5.33
C ALA A 78 -4.30 -3.34 -4.15
N HIS A 79 -4.61 -2.08 -3.79
CA HIS A 79 -4.06 -1.42 -2.61
C HIS A 79 -4.51 -2.09 -1.31
N PHE A 80 -5.78 -2.47 -1.23
CA PHE A 80 -6.29 -3.14 -0.05
C PHE A 80 -5.63 -4.50 0.15
N LEU A 81 -5.51 -5.29 -0.92
CA LEU A 81 -4.77 -6.55 -0.93
C LEU A 81 -3.27 -6.36 -0.67
N ALA A 82 -2.70 -5.25 -1.12
CA ALA A 82 -1.30 -4.90 -0.87
C ALA A 82 -1.04 -4.72 0.62
N TYR A 83 -1.84 -3.90 1.30
CA TYR A 83 -1.72 -3.70 2.74
C TYR A 83 -1.88 -5.01 3.51
N PHE A 84 -2.85 -5.84 3.14
CA PHE A 84 -3.03 -7.15 3.76
C PHE A 84 -1.83 -8.07 3.55
N SER A 85 -1.24 -8.07 2.36
CA SER A 85 -0.04 -8.83 2.06
C SER A 85 1.13 -8.37 2.95
N ILE A 86 1.32 -7.06 3.13
CA ILE A 86 2.33 -6.54 4.07
C ILE A 86 2.06 -7.03 5.50
N ILE A 87 0.84 -6.88 6.01
CA ILE A 87 0.46 -7.38 7.35
C ILE A 87 0.79 -8.87 7.48
N LYS A 88 0.36 -9.67 6.50
CA LYS A 88 0.58 -11.12 6.53
C LYS A 88 2.07 -11.46 6.52
N GLY A 89 2.88 -10.75 5.75
CA GLY A 89 4.34 -10.89 5.78
C GLY A 89 4.93 -10.54 7.15
N LEU A 90 4.47 -9.45 7.79
CA LEU A 90 4.94 -9.03 9.10
C LEU A 90 4.61 -10.02 10.22
N THR A 91 3.50 -10.76 10.13
CA THR A 91 3.16 -11.75 11.16
C THR A 91 4.18 -12.87 11.35
N PHE A 92 5.00 -13.17 10.32
CA PHE A 92 6.08 -14.16 10.45
C PHE A 92 7.18 -13.76 11.44
N PHE A 93 7.25 -12.46 11.77
CA PHE A 93 8.22 -11.90 12.71
C PHE A 93 7.68 -11.78 14.14
N THR A 94 6.46 -12.28 14.35
CA THR A 94 5.80 -12.37 15.66
C THR A 94 5.34 -13.80 15.89
N GLU A 95 5.11 -14.18 17.15
CA GLU A 95 4.40 -15.43 17.46
C GLU A 95 2.88 -15.32 17.25
N PHE A 96 2.42 -14.19 16.68
CA PHE A 96 1.00 -13.89 16.53
C PHE A 96 0.41 -14.66 15.36
N SER A 97 -0.32 -15.73 15.67
CA SER A 97 -1.18 -16.40 14.71
C SER A 97 -2.57 -15.77 14.77
N TYR A 98 -3.01 -15.14 13.68
CA TYR A 98 -4.38 -14.65 13.59
C TYR A 98 -5.37 -15.79 13.81
N LYS A 99 -6.29 -15.60 14.76
CA LYS A 99 -7.44 -16.49 14.91
C LYS A 99 -8.23 -16.51 13.60
N LYS A 100 -8.80 -17.67 13.25
CA LYS A 100 -9.65 -17.81 12.05
C LYS A 100 -10.78 -16.75 12.01
N SER A 101 -11.28 -16.31 13.16
CA SER A 101 -12.27 -15.24 13.28
C SER A 101 -11.77 -13.90 12.72
N VAL A 102 -10.50 -13.55 12.90
CA VAL A 102 -9.92 -12.31 12.36
C VAL A 102 -9.87 -12.35 10.84
N LEU A 103 -9.52 -13.50 10.26
CA LEU A 103 -9.57 -13.69 8.79
C LEU A 103 -10.99 -13.56 8.25
N TYR A 104 -12.00 -14.02 8.99
CA TYR A 104 -13.40 -13.87 8.61
C TYR A 104 -13.86 -12.40 8.65
N TYR A 105 -13.54 -11.66 9.71
CA TYR A 105 -13.83 -10.22 9.76
C TYR A 105 -13.12 -9.45 8.64
N PHE A 106 -11.89 -9.84 8.32
CA PHE A 106 -11.16 -9.27 7.18
C PHE A 106 -11.87 -9.55 5.85
N ALA A 107 -12.30 -10.79 5.61
CA ALA A 107 -13.00 -11.16 4.38
C ALA A 107 -14.32 -10.37 4.24
N ILE A 108 -15.08 -10.21 5.33
CA ILE A 108 -16.27 -9.35 5.36
C ILE A 108 -15.90 -7.92 5.00
N TRP A 109 -14.88 -7.36 5.65
CA TRP A 109 -14.48 -5.98 5.45
C TRP A 109 -13.96 -5.73 4.02
N PHE A 110 -13.26 -6.69 3.42
CA PHE A 110 -12.89 -6.67 2.01
C PHE A 110 -14.12 -6.74 1.09
N GLY A 111 -15.10 -7.59 1.40
CA GLY A 111 -16.37 -7.65 0.69
C GLY A 111 -17.14 -6.32 0.76
N LEU A 112 -17.14 -5.67 1.91
CA LEU A 112 -17.71 -4.34 2.09
C LEU A 112 -16.96 -3.28 1.27
N ALA A 113 -15.64 -3.37 1.17
CA ALA A 113 -14.85 -2.49 0.31
C ALA A 113 -15.21 -2.69 -1.17
N ILE A 114 -15.29 -3.93 -1.64
CA ILE A 114 -15.72 -4.26 -3.02
C ILE A 114 -17.12 -3.68 -3.28
N TYR A 115 -18.06 -3.92 -2.37
CA TYR A 115 -19.43 -3.43 -2.50
C TYR A 115 -19.46 -1.90 -2.57
N TYR A 116 -18.76 -1.24 -1.64
CA TYR A 116 -18.63 0.21 -1.60
C TYR A 116 -18.08 0.77 -2.92
N PHE A 117 -16.93 0.27 -3.38
CA PHE A 117 -16.33 0.75 -4.62
C PHE A 117 -17.18 0.43 -5.85
N SER A 118 -17.91 -0.68 -5.84
CA SER A 118 -18.83 -1.02 -6.94
C SER A 118 -19.99 -0.02 -7.02
N LEU A 119 -20.56 0.37 -5.88
CA LEU A 119 -21.58 1.42 -5.84
C LEU A 119 -21.03 2.76 -6.33
N THR A 120 -19.84 3.15 -5.88
CA THR A 120 -19.21 4.43 -6.23
C THR A 120 -18.85 4.54 -7.71
N PHE A 121 -18.43 3.44 -8.36
CA PHE A 121 -17.86 3.49 -9.72
C PHE A 121 -18.72 2.89 -10.82
N PHE A 122 -19.67 2.01 -10.51
CA PHE A 122 -20.43 1.28 -11.54
C PHE A 122 -21.94 1.50 -11.49
N VAL A 123 -22.49 2.21 -10.50
CA VAL A 123 -23.92 2.52 -10.44
C VAL A 123 -24.17 3.91 -11.03
N PRO A 124 -24.82 4.03 -12.21
CA PRO A 124 -25.08 5.32 -12.84
C PRO A 124 -26.01 6.18 -11.98
N GLY A 125 -25.68 7.47 -11.83
CA GLY A 125 -26.47 8.41 -11.04
C GLY A 125 -26.41 8.18 -9.52
N PHE A 126 -25.48 7.34 -9.04
CA PHE A 126 -25.25 7.18 -7.61
C PHE A 126 -24.72 8.48 -7.02
N ASP A 127 -25.44 9.03 -6.04
CA ASP A 127 -25.07 10.28 -5.41
C ASP A 127 -23.87 10.08 -4.47
N LEU A 128 -22.72 10.61 -4.91
CA LEU A 128 -21.45 10.58 -4.19
C LEU A 128 -21.49 11.31 -2.84
N THR A 129 -22.57 12.05 -2.54
CA THR A 129 -22.83 12.60 -1.21
C THR A 129 -22.99 11.50 -0.16
N TYR A 130 -23.56 10.33 -0.53
CA TYR A 130 -23.81 9.22 0.40
C TYR A 130 -22.65 8.22 0.51
N ALA A 131 -21.81 8.11 -0.52
CA ALA A 131 -20.62 7.25 -0.49
C ALA A 131 -19.40 7.97 -1.07
N PRO A 132 -18.84 8.95 -0.34
CA PRO A 132 -17.82 9.80 -0.88
C PRO A 132 -16.46 9.10 -1.05
N VAL A 133 -15.68 9.47 -2.07
CA VAL A 133 -14.39 8.80 -2.36
C VAL A 133 -13.43 8.87 -1.16
N TRP A 134 -13.43 9.98 -0.39
CA TRP A 134 -12.61 10.12 0.80
C TRP A 134 -13.00 9.15 1.93
N ALA A 135 -14.28 8.78 2.06
CA ALA A 135 -14.72 7.87 3.11
C ALA A 135 -14.13 6.48 2.91
N SER A 136 -13.83 6.10 1.67
CA SER A 136 -13.13 4.83 1.41
C SER A 136 -11.72 4.79 2.04
N HIS A 137 -11.02 5.93 2.08
CA HIS A 137 -9.70 6.03 2.71
C HIS A 137 -9.77 5.95 4.22
N LEU A 138 -10.79 6.57 4.84
CA LEU A 138 -10.99 6.50 6.28
C LEU A 138 -11.50 5.13 6.74
N LEU A 139 -12.39 4.50 5.97
CA LEU A 139 -13.06 3.26 6.37
C LEU A 139 -12.30 2.00 5.98
N PHE A 140 -11.44 2.06 4.94
CA PHE A 140 -10.74 0.88 4.43
C PHE A 140 -9.22 1.05 4.47
N PHE A 141 -8.62 2.11 3.91
CA PHE A 141 -7.16 2.17 3.79
C PHE A 141 -6.43 2.53 5.10
N ILE A 142 -6.84 3.61 5.76
CA ILE A 142 -6.20 4.08 7.00
C ILE A 142 -6.27 3.03 8.11
N PRO A 143 -7.40 2.34 8.36
CA PRO A 143 -7.43 1.34 9.42
C PRO A 143 -6.52 0.14 9.13
N VAL A 144 -6.34 -0.28 7.86
CA VAL A 144 -5.35 -1.33 7.53
C VAL A 144 -3.92 -0.81 7.74
N GLN A 145 -3.62 0.44 7.35
CA GLN A 145 -2.31 1.06 7.60
C GLN A 145 -2.00 1.15 9.09
N LEU A 146 -2.99 1.46 9.94
CA LEU A 146 -2.86 1.45 11.40
C LEU A 146 -2.62 0.04 11.94
N CYS A 147 -3.24 -0.99 11.35
CA CYS A 147 -2.94 -2.38 11.70
C CYS A 147 -1.48 -2.75 11.40
N ILE A 148 -0.91 -2.27 10.29
CA ILE A 148 0.52 -2.44 10.00
C ILE A 148 1.38 -1.79 11.09
N LEU A 149 1.08 -0.56 11.49
CA LEU A 149 1.80 0.13 12.56
C LEU A 149 1.69 -0.62 13.90
N TYR A 150 0.51 -1.15 14.21
CA TYR A 150 0.29 -1.97 15.39
C TYR A 150 1.16 -3.24 15.37
N GLU A 151 1.23 -3.96 14.24
CA GLU A 151 2.09 -5.13 14.09
C GLU A 151 3.57 -4.77 14.21
N LEU A 152 4.03 -3.67 13.63
CA LEU A 152 5.40 -3.19 13.78
C LEU A 152 5.74 -2.86 15.24
N TRP A 153 4.81 -2.23 15.97
CA TRP A 153 4.96 -1.98 17.40
C TRP A 153 4.99 -3.29 18.21
N HIS A 154 4.17 -4.26 17.81
CA HIS A 154 4.15 -5.57 18.46
C HIS A 154 5.46 -6.33 18.23
N ILE A 155 5.99 -6.33 17.01
CA ILE A 155 7.34 -6.85 16.68
C ILE A 155 8.41 -6.18 17.54
N ALA A 156 8.30 -4.86 17.75
CA ALA A 156 9.24 -4.10 18.59
C ALA A 156 9.29 -4.62 20.03
N LYS A 157 8.12 -4.96 20.59
CA LYS A 157 7.97 -5.37 22.00
C LYS A 157 8.20 -6.85 22.23
N ASN A 158 7.74 -7.68 21.30
CA ASN A 158 7.70 -9.14 21.43
C ASN A 158 8.32 -9.79 20.18
N PRO A 159 9.61 -9.59 19.90
CA PRO A 159 10.26 -10.28 18.80
C PRO A 159 10.28 -11.80 19.07
N VAL A 160 10.16 -12.61 18.01
CA VAL A 160 10.36 -14.06 18.10
C VAL A 160 11.72 -14.33 18.77
N LYS A 161 11.78 -15.28 19.72
CA LYS A 161 12.96 -15.52 20.59
C LYS A 161 14.30 -15.71 19.85
N SER A 162 14.28 -16.08 18.56
CA SER A 162 15.48 -16.22 17.73
C SER A 162 16.00 -14.90 17.12
N LEU A 163 15.18 -13.83 17.08
CA LEU A 163 15.59 -12.50 16.65
C LEU A 163 16.47 -11.85 17.73
N THR A 164 17.76 -12.19 17.72
CA THR A 164 18.81 -11.42 18.41
C THR A 164 19.06 -10.14 17.62
N VAL A 165 18.36 -9.04 17.95
CA VAL A 165 18.45 -7.80 17.18
C VAL A 165 19.10 -6.68 18.01
N PRO A 166 20.34 -6.28 17.72
CA PRO A 166 20.93 -5.04 18.25
C PRO A 166 20.65 -3.82 17.36
N PHE A 167 20.15 -4.04 16.12
CA PHE A 167 19.81 -3.01 15.12
C PHE A 167 18.30 -2.75 14.84
N PRO A 168 17.32 -3.10 15.71
CA PRO A 168 15.89 -3.15 15.38
C PRO A 168 15.21 -1.78 15.30
N GLY A 169 15.73 -0.79 16.05
CA GLY A 169 15.13 0.55 16.13
C GLY A 169 15.09 1.23 14.76
N VAL A 170 16.18 1.17 14.00
CA VAL A 170 16.27 1.79 12.66
C VAL A 170 15.39 1.06 11.63
N MET A 171 15.20 -0.26 11.76
CA MET A 171 14.39 -1.07 10.83
C MET A 171 12.88 -0.83 11.00
N LEU A 172 12.43 -0.83 12.25
CA LEU A 172 11.05 -0.54 12.60
C LEU A 172 10.73 0.94 12.42
N PHE A 173 11.71 1.81 12.66
CA PHE A 173 11.61 3.22 12.32
C PHE A 173 11.48 3.43 10.82
N GLY A 174 12.30 2.77 9.98
CA GLY A 174 12.21 2.88 8.53
C GLY A 174 10.87 2.36 8.00
N THR A 175 10.47 1.15 8.37
CA THR A 175 9.19 0.58 7.92
C THR A 175 8.00 1.38 8.46
N GLY A 176 8.03 1.75 9.74
CA GLY A 176 6.98 2.54 10.39
C GLY A 176 6.87 3.94 9.80
N THR A 177 7.99 4.61 9.55
CA THR A 177 8.03 5.91 8.87
C THR A 177 7.48 5.82 7.45
N GLY A 178 7.81 4.74 6.73
CA GLY A 178 7.21 4.45 5.43
C GLY A 178 5.68 4.37 5.49
N VAL A 179 5.13 3.66 6.47
CA VAL A 179 3.66 3.56 6.67
C VAL A 179 3.05 4.89 7.11
N ILE A 180 3.70 5.64 7.99
CA ILE A 180 3.26 6.99 8.39
C ILE A 180 3.18 7.91 7.17
N PHE A 181 4.14 7.84 6.24
CA PHE A 181 4.06 8.61 5.00
C PHE A 181 2.94 8.14 4.06
N LEU A 182 2.54 6.86 4.08
CA LEU A 182 1.33 6.41 3.38
C LEU A 182 0.06 7.00 4.01
N ILE A 183 -0.03 7.00 5.34
CA ILE A 183 -1.15 7.65 6.05
C ILE A 183 -1.17 9.14 5.72
N ALA A 184 -0.03 9.82 5.80
CA ALA A 184 0.08 11.24 5.48
C ALA A 184 -0.32 11.51 4.02
N SER A 185 0.11 10.67 3.07
CA SER A 185 -0.31 10.80 1.66
C SER A 185 -1.81 10.59 1.48
N SER A 186 -2.42 9.67 2.24
CA SER A 186 -3.86 9.38 2.22
C SER A 186 -4.65 10.54 2.81
N LEU A 187 -4.22 11.11 3.92
CA LEU A 187 -4.83 12.28 4.55
C LEU A 187 -4.66 13.53 3.69
N PHE A 188 -3.47 13.75 3.11
CA PHE A 188 -3.22 14.85 2.19
C PHE A 188 -4.13 14.74 0.96
N TYR A 189 -4.28 13.53 0.42
CA TYR A 189 -5.21 13.25 -0.66
C TYR A 189 -6.66 13.60 -0.27
N ILE A 190 -7.13 13.16 0.90
CA ILE A 190 -8.47 13.51 1.41
C ILE A 190 -8.62 15.03 1.53
N PHE A 191 -7.81 15.69 2.34
CA PHE A 191 -8.07 17.08 2.75
C PHE A 191 -7.68 18.12 1.71
N VAL A 192 -6.74 17.81 0.82
CA VAL A 192 -6.22 18.78 -0.16
C VAL A 192 -6.76 18.52 -1.56
N GLN A 193 -7.09 17.28 -1.91
CA GLN A 193 -7.43 16.92 -3.31
C GLN A 193 -8.86 16.42 -3.49
N ILE A 194 -9.47 15.76 -2.49
CA ILE A 194 -10.86 15.27 -2.62
C ILE A 194 -11.85 16.20 -1.93
N TRP A 195 -11.63 16.51 -0.66
CA TRP A 195 -12.59 17.23 0.18
C TRP A 195 -12.93 18.63 -0.35
N PRO A 196 -11.97 19.42 -0.88
CA PRO A 196 -12.26 20.77 -1.39
C PRO A 196 -12.84 20.78 -2.81
N TYR A 197 -12.77 19.67 -3.56
CA TYR A 197 -13.17 19.60 -4.96
C TYR A 197 -14.46 18.80 -5.12
N PRO A 198 -15.26 19.07 -6.16
CA PRO A 198 -16.37 18.19 -6.48
C PRO A 198 -15.86 16.77 -6.70
N GLN A 199 -16.58 15.79 -6.16
CA GLN A 199 -16.20 14.38 -6.21
C GLN A 199 -16.23 13.75 -7.60
N GLU A 200 -16.49 14.55 -8.62
CA GLU A 200 -16.38 14.15 -10.01
C GLU A 200 -15.02 14.55 -10.61
N PHE A 201 -14.33 15.53 -10.01
CA PHE A 201 -13.05 16.08 -10.50
C PHE A 201 -11.82 15.69 -9.69
N TRP A 202 -12.00 14.92 -8.61
CA TRP A 202 -10.88 14.44 -7.79
C TRP A 202 -9.82 13.71 -8.61
N TYR A 203 -10.17 13.13 -9.75
CA TYR A 203 -9.20 12.46 -10.63
C TYR A 203 -8.15 13.42 -11.18
N PHE A 204 -8.55 14.63 -11.62
CA PHE A 204 -7.62 15.67 -12.04
C PHE A 204 -6.70 16.09 -10.87
N ALA A 205 -7.26 16.11 -9.66
CA ALA A 205 -6.53 16.43 -8.44
C ALA A 205 -5.48 15.33 -8.09
N VAL A 206 -5.79 14.05 -8.33
CA VAL A 206 -4.82 12.94 -8.18
C VAL A 206 -3.71 13.01 -9.22
N THR A 207 -4.05 13.22 -10.49
CA THR A 207 -3.09 13.14 -11.61
C THR A 207 -2.12 14.31 -11.66
N THR A 208 -2.43 15.41 -10.98
CA THR A 208 -1.60 16.64 -10.97
C THR A 208 -0.78 16.80 -9.69
N SER A 209 -1.04 15.99 -8.65
CA SER A 209 -0.39 16.18 -7.35
C SER A 209 1.02 15.59 -7.28
N THR A 210 2.02 16.46 -7.50
CA THR A 210 3.44 16.14 -7.30
C THR A 210 3.76 15.77 -5.86
N ASN A 211 3.13 16.42 -4.88
CA ASN A 211 3.39 16.21 -3.45
C ASN A 211 2.99 14.81 -2.98
N ILE A 212 1.82 14.32 -3.41
CA ILE A 212 1.37 12.95 -3.11
C ILE A 212 2.38 11.95 -3.67
N SER A 213 2.79 12.14 -4.91
CA SER A 213 3.75 11.26 -5.57
C SER A 213 5.11 11.27 -4.87
N PHE A 214 5.58 12.43 -4.42
CA PHE A 214 6.83 12.55 -3.66
C PHE A 214 6.77 11.82 -2.31
N LEU A 215 5.70 12.02 -1.53
CA LEU A 215 5.50 11.30 -0.26
C LEU A 215 5.49 9.78 -0.45
N GLN A 216 4.92 9.32 -1.57
CA GLN A 216 4.85 7.89 -1.89
C GLN A 216 6.19 7.31 -2.35
N ILE A 217 7.04 8.08 -3.05
CA ILE A 217 8.44 7.68 -3.32
C ILE A 217 9.16 7.46 -2.00
N ILE A 218 9.14 8.48 -1.14
CA ILE A 218 9.84 8.45 0.16
C ILE A 218 9.33 7.28 0.98
N SER A 219 8.01 7.12 1.07
CA SER A 219 7.37 6.00 1.73
C SER A 219 7.85 4.65 1.16
N GLY A 220 7.85 4.49 -0.16
CA GLY A 220 8.27 3.26 -0.84
C GLY A 220 9.73 2.90 -0.56
N LEU A 221 10.63 3.91 -0.54
CA LEU A 221 12.04 3.70 -0.18
C LEU A 221 12.18 3.26 1.28
N PHE A 222 11.51 3.95 2.21
CA PHE A 222 11.55 3.60 3.64
C PHE A 222 10.96 2.22 3.92
N LEU A 223 9.86 1.87 3.27
CA LEU A 223 9.29 0.52 3.31
C LEU A 223 10.26 -0.52 2.75
N PHE A 224 10.83 -0.28 1.57
CA PHE A 224 11.76 -1.22 0.94
C PHE A 224 12.96 -1.51 1.83
N PHE A 225 13.67 -0.45 2.28
CA PHE A 225 14.84 -0.62 3.13
C PHE A 225 14.46 -1.25 4.47
N GLY A 226 13.40 -0.78 5.13
CA GLY A 226 12.91 -1.33 6.38
C GLY A 226 12.61 -2.83 6.30
N LEU A 227 11.87 -3.25 5.27
CA LEU A 227 11.53 -4.65 5.02
C LEU A 227 12.76 -5.49 4.65
N CYS A 228 13.73 -4.94 3.91
CA CYS A 228 14.96 -5.66 3.56
C CYS A 228 15.73 -6.02 4.82
N VAL A 229 15.94 -5.05 5.71
CA VAL A 229 16.70 -5.31 6.93
C VAL A 229 15.95 -6.24 7.88
N LEU A 230 14.62 -6.09 7.99
CA LEU A 230 13.77 -7.01 8.75
C LEU A 230 13.92 -8.46 8.24
N SER A 231 13.79 -8.63 6.93
CA SER A 231 13.92 -9.92 6.23
C SER A 231 15.29 -10.57 6.45
N GLN A 232 16.38 -9.81 6.30
CA GLN A 232 17.74 -10.33 6.50
C GLN A 232 17.96 -10.78 7.95
N SER A 233 17.45 -10.02 8.91
CA SER A 233 17.61 -10.32 10.34
C SER A 233 16.94 -11.63 10.71
N TYR A 234 15.71 -11.85 10.24
CA TYR A 234 14.98 -13.09 10.49
C TYR A 234 15.60 -14.31 9.81
N ILE A 235 16.06 -14.16 8.57
CA ILE A 235 16.74 -15.27 7.87
C ILE A 235 18.02 -15.68 8.60
N ARG A 236 18.79 -14.71 9.14
CA ARG A 236 19.97 -15.01 9.97
C ARG A 236 19.57 -15.71 11.27
N ALA A 237 18.52 -15.24 11.92
CA ALA A 237 18.00 -15.82 13.16
C ALA A 237 17.55 -17.29 13.04
N ILE A 238 17.02 -17.71 11.89
CA ILE A 238 16.60 -19.12 11.68
C ILE A 238 17.79 -20.02 11.32
N LYS A 239 18.88 -19.47 10.80
CA LYS A 239 20.06 -20.25 10.39
C LYS A 239 21.00 -20.59 11.55
N ASN A 240 20.93 -19.83 12.64
CA ASN A 240 21.73 -20.00 13.86
C ASN A 240 20.94 -20.77 14.92
#